data_AF-A0A2G9I251-F1
#
_entry.id   AF-A0A2G9I251-F1
#
_cell.length_a   1.000
_cell.length_b   1.000
_cell.length_c   1.000
_cell.angle_alpha   90.00
_cell.angle_beta   90.00
_cell.angle_gamma   90.00
#
_symmetry.space_group_name_H-M   'P 1'
#
loop_
_entity.id
_entity.type
_entity.pdbx_description
1 polymer ?
#
loop_
_entity_poly.entity_id
_entity_poly.type
_entity_poly.pdbx_seq_one_letter_code
_entity_poly.pdbx_strand_id
1 'polypeptide(L)'
;MYEIHTFYSISKNEYIKRKVFEFRDKQVAATSYGWLLLIDYSKDPLECFLVNTTSKERIELPSIEFDTDSCIYYKCVLSKPPTDPNCYVLLIPCWTDDLLFCRVGEKKFIKRSKQFGDDYFAASTNFKGKVYAWMSYSGNLVEVDFVGQNLLLNQMVNNKGQAYQIPVRSTSYRFDNQDYLVESCDELLLVHMIVYPHSGQPAYFKIFKIKVCERESEELRSIGDRTIFLSSLGCMSTLCAGNSGVKKNSIYYTMIHENRNVYVYDIKDRSKILIKPCDTKGTDMPPLRSWIML
;
A
#
# COMPACT_ATOMS: atom_id res chain seq x y z
N MET A 1 -27.19 10.34 5.42
CA MET A 1 -27.46 8.93 5.02
C MET A 1 -26.48 8.05 5.78
N TYR A 2 -26.91 6.97 6.45
CA TYR A 2 -26.01 6.16 7.28
C TYR A 2 -25.13 5.25 6.40
N GLU A 3 -23.80 5.38 6.51
CA GLU A 3 -22.87 4.56 5.74
C GLU A 3 -22.80 3.13 6.31
N ILE A 4 -23.07 2.15 5.44
CA ILE A 4 -22.99 0.71 5.76
C ILE A 4 -21.70 0.21 5.12
N HIS A 5 -20.81 -0.36 5.94
CA HIS A 5 -19.55 -0.93 5.50
C HIS A 5 -19.74 -2.40 5.15
N THR A 6 -19.12 -2.86 4.06
CA THR A 6 -19.17 -4.25 3.63
C THR A 6 -17.83 -4.91 3.95
N PHE A 7 -17.87 -6.02 4.67
CA PHE A 7 -16.73 -6.86 4.96
C PHE A 7 -16.90 -8.16 4.19
N TYR A 8 -15.87 -8.62 3.49
CA TYR A 8 -15.91 -9.89 2.77
C TYR A 8 -14.94 -10.88 3.39
N SER A 9 -15.44 -12.04 3.78
CA SER A 9 -14.65 -13.14 4.30
C SER A 9 -14.34 -14.11 3.17
N ILE A 10 -13.08 -14.15 2.74
CA ILE A 10 -12.61 -15.10 1.71
C ILE A 10 -12.82 -16.54 2.20
N SER A 11 -12.52 -16.80 3.47
CA SER A 11 -12.61 -18.14 4.06
C SER A 11 -14.02 -18.71 4.08
N LYS A 12 -15.01 -17.85 4.34
CA LYS A 12 -16.43 -18.22 4.36
C LYS A 12 -17.12 -18.03 3.02
N ASN A 13 -16.48 -17.32 2.09
CA ASN A 13 -17.09 -16.82 0.86
C ASN A 13 -18.41 -16.06 1.12
N GLU A 14 -18.41 -15.21 2.15
CA GLU A 14 -19.59 -14.48 2.61
C GLU A 14 -19.25 -13.00 2.81
N TYR A 15 -20.21 -12.13 2.50
CA TYR A 15 -20.11 -10.72 2.88
C TYR A 15 -21.02 -10.41 4.06
N ILE A 16 -20.55 -9.52 4.94
CA ILE A 16 -21.27 -9.04 6.10
C ILE A 16 -21.34 -7.52 6.00
N LYS A 17 -22.56 -6.98 6.11
CA LYS A 17 -22.78 -5.54 6.21
C LYS A 17 -22.80 -5.14 7.67
N ARG A 18 -21.92 -4.22 8.07
CA ARG A 18 -21.85 -3.69 9.43
C ARG A 18 -21.76 -2.18 9.43
N LYS A 19 -22.21 -1.59 10.53
CA LYS A 19 -21.96 -0.18 10.84
C LYS A 19 -20.74 -0.12 11.72
N VAL A 20 -19.68 0.50 11.23
CA VAL A 20 -18.48 0.81 12.00
C VAL A 20 -18.42 2.32 12.03
N PHE A 21 -18.74 2.91 13.18
CA PHE A 21 -18.89 4.36 13.30
C PHE A 21 -17.55 5.06 13.08
N GLU A 22 -16.46 4.40 13.46
CA GLU A 22 -15.09 4.85 13.33
C GLU A 22 -14.65 5.00 11.88
N PHE A 23 -15.26 4.30 10.93
CA PHE A 23 -14.87 4.29 9.50
C PHE A 23 -15.71 5.23 8.66
N ARG A 24 -16.79 5.76 9.24
CA ARG A 24 -17.76 6.58 8.54
C ARG A 24 -17.12 7.87 8.02
N ASP A 25 -17.40 8.17 6.76
CA ASP A 25 -16.96 9.36 6.03
C ASP A 25 -15.41 9.51 6.00
N LYS A 26 -14.68 8.40 6.19
CA LYS A 26 -13.22 8.36 6.27
C LYS A 26 -12.61 7.50 5.19
N GLN A 27 -11.50 7.96 4.64
CA GLN A 27 -10.57 7.06 3.96
C GLN A 27 -9.94 6.14 5.01
N VAL A 28 -9.80 4.87 4.68
CA VAL A 28 -9.04 3.91 5.47
C VAL A 28 -7.86 3.41 4.63
N ALA A 29 -6.66 3.26 5.21
CA ALA A 29 -5.51 2.68 4.52
C ALA A 29 -4.80 1.66 5.44
N ALA A 30 -4.36 0.54 4.86
CA ALA A 30 -3.63 -0.48 5.60
C ALA A 30 -2.19 -0.02 5.85
N THR A 31 -1.68 -0.30 7.05
CA THR A 31 -0.29 0.01 7.43
C THR A 31 0.35 -1.21 8.11
N SER A 32 1.66 -1.12 8.37
CA SER A 32 2.39 -2.15 9.11
C SER A 32 1.90 -2.28 10.56
N TYR A 33 2.30 -3.38 11.23
CA TYR A 33 2.04 -3.62 12.67
C TYR A 33 0.56 -3.78 13.07
N GLY A 34 -0.33 -4.05 12.12
CA GLY A 34 -1.76 -4.26 12.39
C GLY A 34 -2.55 -2.97 12.65
N TRP A 35 -1.99 -1.82 12.25
CA TRP A 35 -2.63 -0.52 12.36
C TRP A 35 -3.25 -0.09 11.02
N LEU A 36 -4.30 0.71 11.09
CA LEU A 36 -4.94 1.37 9.96
C LEU A 36 -4.82 2.88 10.10
N LEU A 37 -4.58 3.57 8.99
CA LEU A 37 -4.72 5.02 8.88
C LEU A 37 -6.18 5.36 8.58
N LEU A 38 -6.73 6.36 9.27
CA LEU A 38 -8.01 6.95 8.96
C LEU A 38 -7.88 8.45 8.75
N ILE A 39 -8.50 8.95 7.67
CA ILE A 39 -8.55 10.37 7.34
C ILE A 39 -10.00 10.77 7.12
N ASP A 40 -10.46 11.77 7.88
CA ASP A 40 -11.80 12.32 7.78
C ASP A 40 -11.82 13.53 6.84
N TYR A 41 -12.43 13.33 5.66
CA TYR A 41 -12.55 14.37 4.63
C TYR A 41 -13.72 15.32 4.86
N SER A 42 -14.56 15.09 5.87
CA SER A 42 -15.64 16.00 6.24
C SER A 42 -15.17 17.17 7.11
N LYS A 43 -13.89 17.18 7.48
CA LYS A 43 -13.26 18.14 8.37
C LYS A 43 -12.31 19.04 7.59
N ASP A 44 -12.20 20.28 8.04
CA ASP A 44 -11.22 21.25 7.52
C ASP A 44 -10.57 21.97 8.71
N PRO A 45 -9.26 21.75 8.99
CA PRO A 45 -8.35 20.83 8.29
C PRO A 45 -8.73 19.35 8.48
N LEU A 46 -8.22 18.45 7.62
CA LEU A 46 -8.57 17.02 7.69
C LEU A 46 -8.10 16.42 9.02
N GLU A 47 -8.96 15.65 9.68
CA GLU A 47 -8.59 14.91 10.89
C GLU A 47 -7.98 13.55 10.50
N CYS A 48 -6.89 13.17 11.17
CA CYS A 48 -6.11 11.98 10.83
C CYS A 48 -5.73 11.21 12.11
N PHE A 49 -5.88 9.89 12.11
CA PHE A 49 -5.52 9.05 13.24
C PHE A 49 -5.19 7.62 12.83
N LEU A 50 -4.43 6.92 13.69
CA LEU A 50 -4.16 5.49 13.55
C LEU A 50 -5.07 4.70 14.49
N VAL A 51 -5.60 3.56 14.03
CA VAL A 51 -6.33 2.61 14.88
C VAL A 51 -5.76 1.20 14.76
N ASN A 52 -5.68 0.50 15.89
CA ASN A 52 -5.40 -0.93 15.88
C ASN A 52 -6.73 -1.70 15.90
N THR A 53 -6.93 -2.59 14.92
CA THR A 53 -8.20 -3.32 14.81
C THR A 53 -8.39 -4.36 15.91
N THR A 54 -7.31 -4.83 16.54
CA THR A 54 -7.31 -5.84 17.59
C THR A 54 -7.38 -5.21 18.98
N SER A 55 -6.45 -4.33 19.33
CA SER A 55 -6.42 -3.67 20.66
C SER A 55 -7.46 -2.56 20.82
N LYS A 56 -8.01 -2.06 19.71
CA LYS A 56 -8.91 -0.88 19.65
C LYS A 56 -8.26 0.42 20.11
N GLU A 57 -6.93 0.43 20.25
CA GLU A 57 -6.18 1.64 20.55
C GLU A 57 -6.24 2.61 19.38
N ARG A 58 -6.21 3.91 19.73
CA ARG A 58 -6.24 5.03 18.81
C ARG A 58 -5.09 5.98 19.12
N ILE A 59 -4.40 6.43 18.08
CA ILE A 59 -3.33 7.43 18.17
C ILE A 59 -3.73 8.59 17.26
N GLU A 60 -3.92 9.77 17.84
CA GLU A 60 -4.18 10.99 17.07
C GLU A 60 -2.92 11.41 16.32
N LEU A 61 -3.10 11.83 15.07
CA LEU A 61 -2.05 12.44 14.25
C LEU A 61 -2.38 13.92 14.03
N PRO A 62 -1.39 14.74 13.61
CA PRO A 62 -1.67 16.11 13.21
C PRO A 62 -2.76 16.18 12.12
N SER A 63 -3.49 17.29 12.09
CA SER A 63 -4.41 17.55 10.98
C SER A 63 -3.63 17.82 9.69
N ILE A 64 -4.26 17.52 8.54
CA ILE A 64 -3.69 17.74 7.22
C ILE A 64 -4.39 18.95 6.61
N GLU A 65 -3.61 19.97 6.21
CA GLU A 65 -4.13 21.11 5.45
C GLU A 65 -4.49 20.62 4.03
N PHE A 66 -5.77 20.72 3.65
CA PHE A 66 -6.28 20.23 2.37
C PHE A 66 -6.20 21.34 1.32
N ASP A 67 -5.33 21.19 0.34
CA ASP A 67 -5.25 22.11 -0.81
C ASP A 67 -6.19 21.62 -1.91
N THR A 68 -7.16 22.46 -2.30
CA THR A 68 -8.49 22.06 -2.77
C THR A 68 -8.61 21.60 -4.23
N ASP A 69 -7.53 21.28 -4.94
CA ASP A 69 -7.60 21.10 -6.40
C ASP A 69 -7.64 19.65 -6.91
N SER A 70 -7.55 18.65 -6.03
CA SER A 70 -7.71 17.23 -6.46
C SER A 70 -8.21 16.31 -5.35
N CYS A 71 -8.95 15.27 -5.73
CA CYS A 71 -9.17 14.12 -4.85
C CYS A 71 -7.79 13.53 -4.57
N ILE A 72 -7.31 13.56 -3.33
CA ILE A 72 -6.03 12.98 -2.93
C ILE A 72 -6.32 11.92 -1.89
N TYR A 73 -5.85 10.69 -2.09
CA TYR A 73 -5.82 9.64 -1.07
C TYR A 73 -4.41 9.51 -0.52
N TYR A 74 -4.27 9.07 0.73
CA TYR A 74 -2.96 8.89 1.33
C TYR A 74 -2.67 7.42 1.59
N LYS A 75 -1.55 6.91 1.07
CA LYS A 75 -0.93 5.70 1.63
C LYS A 75 -0.18 6.09 2.89
N CYS A 76 0.01 5.15 3.80
CA CYS A 76 0.78 5.38 5.01
C CYS A 76 1.82 4.27 5.24
N VAL A 77 3.04 4.69 5.55
CA VAL A 77 4.11 3.82 6.01
C VAL A 77 4.53 4.26 7.42
N LEU A 78 4.64 3.28 8.31
CA LEU A 78 5.15 3.46 9.66
C LEU A 78 6.58 2.95 9.71
N SER A 79 7.51 3.75 10.21
CA SER A 79 8.92 3.33 10.36
C SER A 79 9.14 2.31 11.48
N LYS A 80 8.27 2.30 12.50
CA LYS A 80 8.30 1.43 13.67
C LYS A 80 6.86 1.15 14.13
N PRO A 81 6.62 0.27 15.13
CA PRO A 81 5.32 0.23 15.78
C PRO A 81 4.93 1.65 16.24
N PRO A 82 3.70 2.13 15.99
CA PRO A 82 3.32 3.52 16.31
C PRO A 82 3.22 3.78 17.81
N THR A 83 3.31 2.73 18.64
CA THR A 83 3.49 2.84 20.10
C THR A 83 4.93 3.19 20.50
N ASP A 84 5.90 3.10 19.59
CA ASP A 84 7.27 3.61 19.78
C ASP A 84 7.28 5.14 19.56
N PRO A 85 7.73 5.95 20.54
CA PRO A 85 7.78 7.41 20.40
C PRO A 85 8.73 7.90 19.30
N ASN A 86 9.62 7.05 18.79
CA ASN A 86 10.51 7.34 17.66
C ASN A 86 9.94 6.84 16.33
N CYS A 87 8.68 6.38 16.30
CA CYS A 87 8.01 6.05 15.06
C CYS A 87 7.71 7.32 14.26
N TYR A 88 8.23 7.36 13.04
CA TYR A 88 7.77 8.25 11.99
C TYR A 88 6.58 7.66 11.23
N VAL A 89 5.59 8.52 11.00
CA VAL A 89 4.46 8.33 10.10
C VAL A 89 4.79 9.07 8.80
N LEU A 90 4.83 8.36 7.69
CA LEU A 90 4.99 8.92 6.35
C LEU A 90 3.69 8.73 5.58
N LEU A 91 3.08 9.84 5.16
CA LEU A 91 1.93 9.88 4.28
C LEU A 91 2.38 10.22 2.86
N ILE A 92 1.90 9.40 1.92
CA ILE A 92 2.24 9.51 0.51
C ILE A 92 0.94 9.74 -0.24
N PRO A 93 0.67 10.98 -0.69
CA PRO A 93 -0.52 11.28 -1.47
C PRO A 93 -0.48 10.57 -2.82
N CYS A 94 -1.64 10.10 -3.27
CA CYS A 94 -1.86 9.73 -4.64
C CYS A 94 -1.90 11.00 -5.50
N TRP A 95 -1.24 10.97 -6.65
CA TRP A 95 -1.26 12.01 -7.69
C TRP A 95 -0.55 13.32 -7.39
N THR A 96 0.11 13.44 -6.24
CA THR A 96 1.00 14.58 -5.94
C THR A 96 2.33 14.10 -5.38
N ASP A 97 3.35 14.95 -5.51
CA ASP A 97 4.72 14.66 -5.02
C ASP A 97 4.97 15.27 -3.63
N ASP A 98 3.89 15.55 -2.89
CA ASP A 98 3.92 16.23 -1.60
C ASP A 98 3.96 15.23 -0.44
N LEU A 99 5.15 14.78 -0.07
CA LEU A 99 5.29 13.89 1.08
C LEU A 99 4.97 14.62 2.38
N LEU A 100 4.17 14.01 3.25
CA LEU A 100 3.97 14.50 4.61
C LEU A 100 4.53 13.50 5.60
N PHE A 101 5.28 13.96 6.58
CA PHE A 101 5.72 13.09 7.66
C PHE A 101 5.77 13.80 9.00
N CYS A 102 5.59 13.03 10.05
CA CYS A 102 5.81 13.47 11.42
C CYS A 102 6.30 12.30 12.26
N ARG A 103 6.88 12.60 13.42
CA ARG A 103 7.07 11.61 14.46
C ARG A 103 5.76 11.51 15.26
N VAL A 104 5.41 10.32 15.72
CA VAL A 104 4.23 10.12 16.57
C VAL A 104 4.31 11.06 17.79
N GLY A 105 3.19 11.72 18.10
CA GLY A 105 3.09 12.71 19.18
C GLY A 105 3.47 14.15 18.81
N GLU A 106 4.03 14.37 17.62
CA GLU A 106 4.22 15.73 17.09
C GLU A 106 2.88 16.38 16.74
N LYS A 107 2.86 17.72 16.71
CA LYS A 107 1.61 18.50 16.50
C LYS A 107 1.36 18.91 15.05
N LYS A 108 2.34 18.73 14.16
CA LYS A 108 2.26 19.16 12.76
C LYS A 108 2.96 18.17 11.84
N PHE A 109 2.40 17.99 10.66
CA PHE A 109 3.10 17.34 9.56
C PHE A 109 4.14 18.29 8.94
N ILE A 110 5.27 17.72 8.57
CA ILE A 110 6.27 18.38 7.74
C ILE A 110 5.96 18.00 6.29
N LYS A 111 5.64 19.01 5.47
CA LYS A 111 5.39 18.85 4.04
C LYS A 111 6.70 19.00 3.25
N ARG A 112 6.96 18.08 2.31
CA ARG A 112 8.09 18.11 1.38
C ARG A 112 7.61 17.86 -0.04
N SER A 113 7.53 18.94 -0.80
CA SER A 113 7.13 18.96 -2.21
C SER A 113 8.32 18.75 -3.13
N LYS A 114 8.13 18.00 -4.23
CA LYS A 114 9.09 17.86 -5.35
C LYS A 114 10.50 17.49 -4.90
N GLN A 115 10.60 16.68 -3.85
CA GLN A 115 11.88 16.40 -3.22
C GLN A 115 12.85 15.67 -4.17
N PHE A 116 12.33 14.95 -5.17
CA PHE A 116 13.11 14.07 -6.03
C PHE A 116 13.01 14.46 -7.52
N GLY A 117 12.78 15.75 -7.80
CA GLY A 117 12.63 16.25 -9.17
C GLY A 117 11.35 15.69 -9.80
N ASP A 118 11.50 15.01 -10.94
CA ASP A 118 10.39 14.35 -11.64
C ASP A 118 10.12 12.92 -11.10
N ASP A 119 10.95 12.41 -10.19
CA ASP A 119 10.78 11.07 -9.60
C ASP A 119 9.90 11.08 -8.35
N TYR A 120 9.26 9.95 -8.06
CA TYR A 120 8.35 9.79 -6.93
C TYR A 120 8.29 8.34 -6.45
N PHE A 121 7.70 8.11 -5.27
CA PHE A 121 7.53 6.78 -4.71
C PHE A 121 6.42 6.02 -5.44
N ALA A 122 6.77 5.05 -6.28
CA ALA A 122 5.80 4.12 -6.85
C ALA A 122 5.27 3.16 -5.77
N ALA A 123 6.17 2.68 -4.90
CA ALA A 123 5.83 1.83 -3.78
C ALA A 123 6.70 2.14 -2.57
N SER A 124 6.22 1.83 -1.38
CA SER A 124 7.01 1.93 -0.16
C SER A 124 6.47 0.97 0.90
N THR A 125 7.35 0.57 1.81
CA THR A 125 6.98 -0.33 2.91
C THR A 125 7.95 -0.21 4.08
N ASN A 126 7.55 -0.73 5.22
CA ASN A 126 8.47 -1.01 6.31
C ASN A 126 9.08 -2.40 6.14
N PHE A 127 10.39 -2.51 6.33
CA PHE A 127 11.05 -3.80 6.43
C PHE A 127 12.13 -3.73 7.52
N LYS A 128 12.01 -4.61 8.53
CA LYS A 128 12.97 -4.74 9.63
C LYS A 128 13.30 -3.40 10.32
N GLY A 129 12.27 -2.58 10.54
CA GLY A 129 12.39 -1.29 11.25
C GLY A 129 12.97 -0.15 10.41
N LYS A 130 13.10 -0.35 9.10
CA LYS A 130 13.52 0.68 8.13
C LYS A 130 12.45 0.88 7.08
N VAL A 131 12.38 2.08 6.53
CA VAL A 131 11.46 2.40 5.43
C VAL A 131 12.21 2.26 4.11
N TYR A 132 11.64 1.50 3.19
CA TYR A 132 12.14 1.37 1.83
C TYR A 132 11.13 1.93 0.84
N ALA A 133 11.61 2.56 -0.22
CA ALA A 133 10.78 3.06 -1.31
C ALA A 133 11.35 2.63 -2.67
N TRP A 134 10.43 2.32 -3.58
CA TRP A 134 10.70 2.04 -4.98
C TRP A 134 10.38 3.28 -5.80
N MET A 135 11.38 3.80 -6.50
CA MET A 135 11.28 5.01 -7.30
C MET A 135 10.69 4.71 -8.68
N SER A 136 9.66 5.46 -9.08
CA SER A 136 8.88 5.19 -10.29
C SER A 136 9.68 5.35 -11.58
N TYR A 137 10.35 6.49 -11.75
CA TYR A 137 11.04 6.81 -13.00
C TYR A 137 12.45 6.23 -13.06
N SER A 138 13.21 6.35 -11.97
CA SER A 138 14.58 5.86 -11.96
C SER A 138 14.69 4.34 -11.77
N GLY A 139 13.63 3.68 -11.28
CA GLY A 139 13.65 2.25 -11.00
C GLY A 139 14.68 1.89 -9.94
N ASN A 140 14.90 2.79 -8.97
CA ASN A 140 15.83 2.61 -7.89
C ASN A 140 15.11 2.20 -6.61
N LEU A 141 15.74 1.30 -5.85
CA LEU A 141 15.36 1.04 -4.47
C LEU A 141 16.15 1.98 -3.55
N VAL A 142 15.45 2.67 -2.66
CA VAL A 142 16.05 3.60 -1.68
C VAL A 142 15.62 3.22 -0.27
N GLU A 143 16.53 3.41 0.67
CA GLU A 143 16.21 3.46 2.10
C GLU A 143 15.88 4.91 2.47
N VAL A 144 14.82 5.11 3.23
CA VAL A 144 14.32 6.43 3.63
C VAL A 144 14.67 6.69 5.09
N ASP A 145 15.51 7.70 5.32
CA ASP A 145 15.89 8.17 6.64
C ASP A 145 15.22 9.49 6.98
N PHE A 146 14.83 9.64 8.25
CA PHE A 146 14.23 10.87 8.78
C PHE A 146 15.29 11.63 9.57
N VAL A 147 15.75 12.78 9.07
CA VAL A 147 16.80 13.60 9.70
C VAL A 147 16.28 15.00 9.99
N GLY A 148 15.90 15.23 11.24
CA GLY A 148 15.27 16.48 11.67
C GLY A 148 13.97 16.71 10.91
N GLN A 149 13.96 17.72 10.05
CA GLN A 149 12.82 18.05 9.20
C GLN A 149 13.00 17.59 7.74
N ASN A 150 13.95 16.71 7.42
CA ASN A 150 14.19 16.26 6.06
C ASN A 150 14.09 14.74 5.93
N LEU A 151 13.83 14.27 4.71
CA LEU A 151 13.95 12.87 4.31
C LEU A 151 15.28 12.71 3.56
N LEU A 152 16.12 11.77 3.93
CA LEU A 152 17.31 11.41 3.15
C LEU A 152 17.03 10.09 2.44
N LEU A 153 17.32 10.05 1.14
CA LEU A 153 17.22 8.82 0.35
C LEU A 153 18.61 8.24 0.16
N ASN A 154 18.82 7.07 0.75
CA ASN A 154 20.05 6.31 0.54
C ASN A 154 19.80 5.29 -0.55
N GLN A 155 20.34 5.55 -1.74
CA GLN A 155 20.22 4.62 -2.86
C GLN A 155 20.93 3.30 -2.57
N MET A 156 20.24 2.21 -2.84
CA MET A 156 20.81 0.87 -2.77
C MET A 156 21.70 0.63 -3.99
N VAL A 157 23.02 0.60 -3.78
CA VAL A 157 24.03 0.38 -4.85
C VAL A 157 24.83 -0.89 -4.61
N ASN A 158 24.94 -1.83 -5.53
CA ASN A 158 25.68 -3.08 -5.29
C ASN A 158 27.18 -2.85 -4.96
N ASN A 159 27.92 -3.92 -4.64
CA ASN A 159 29.35 -3.83 -4.30
C ASN A 159 30.23 -3.23 -5.41
N LYS A 160 29.72 -3.11 -6.64
CA LYS A 160 30.38 -2.46 -7.78
C LYS A 160 29.99 -0.99 -7.93
N GLY A 161 29.27 -0.42 -6.97
CA GLY A 161 28.74 0.95 -7.02
C GLY A 161 27.60 1.14 -8.01
N GLN A 162 27.04 0.07 -8.56
CA GLN A 162 25.97 0.17 -9.55
C GLN A 162 24.63 0.25 -8.84
N ALA A 163 23.77 1.16 -9.29
CA ALA A 163 22.38 1.25 -8.84
C ALA A 163 21.69 -0.12 -8.94
N TYR A 164 20.92 -0.46 -7.91
CA TYR A 164 20.02 -1.60 -7.98
C TYR A 164 19.06 -1.40 -9.15
N GLN A 165 19.10 -2.32 -10.12
CA GLN A 165 18.21 -2.33 -11.29
C GLN A 165 17.52 -3.67 -11.40
N ILE A 166 16.24 -3.64 -11.73
CA ILE A 166 15.49 -4.85 -12.06
C ILE A 166 15.69 -5.13 -13.55
N PRO A 167 15.78 -6.40 -13.96
CA PRO A 167 15.87 -6.77 -15.38
C PRO A 167 14.64 -6.40 -16.24
N VAL A 168 13.65 -5.70 -15.69
CA VAL A 168 12.41 -5.34 -16.36
C VAL A 168 12.18 -3.85 -16.17
N ARG A 169 12.09 -3.10 -17.27
CA ARG A 169 11.68 -1.69 -17.23
C ARG A 169 10.18 -1.63 -17.00
N SER A 170 9.77 -0.87 -15.97
CA SER A 170 8.36 -0.55 -15.75
C SER A 170 7.80 0.10 -17.00
N THR A 171 6.63 -0.36 -17.45
CA THR A 171 5.94 0.28 -18.57
C THR A 171 5.40 1.61 -18.07
N SER A 172 5.81 2.72 -18.68
CA SER A 172 5.56 4.11 -18.24
C SER A 172 4.09 4.57 -18.29
N TYR A 173 3.12 3.67 -18.17
CA TYR A 173 1.71 4.02 -18.14
C TYR A 173 1.37 4.58 -16.77
N ARG A 174 0.98 5.86 -16.73
CA ARG A 174 0.69 6.64 -15.51
C ARG A 174 -0.62 6.24 -14.80
N PHE A 175 -1.24 5.14 -15.20
CA PHE A 175 -2.51 4.70 -14.66
C PHE A 175 -2.24 3.47 -13.79
N ASP A 176 -2.53 3.62 -12.50
CA ASP A 176 -2.40 2.64 -11.40
C ASP A 176 -1.01 2.36 -10.82
N ASN A 177 -0.99 2.00 -9.53
CA ASN A 177 0.19 1.47 -8.86
C ASN A 177 0.54 0.12 -9.50
N GLN A 178 1.53 0.12 -10.38
CA GLN A 178 2.03 -1.11 -11.00
C GLN A 178 3.08 -1.80 -10.12
N ASP A 179 3.63 -1.08 -9.15
CA ASP A 179 4.65 -1.59 -8.23
C ASP A 179 4.14 -1.62 -6.79
N TYR A 180 4.52 -2.67 -6.08
CA TYR A 180 4.23 -2.85 -4.65
C TYR A 180 5.45 -3.39 -3.94
N LEU A 181 5.87 -2.73 -2.85
CA LEU A 181 6.84 -3.26 -1.92
C LEU A 181 6.10 -3.90 -0.75
N VAL A 182 6.33 -5.18 -0.52
CA VAL A 182 5.59 -6.00 0.43
C VAL A 182 6.58 -6.68 1.37
N GLU A 183 6.43 -6.46 2.67
CA GLU A 183 7.07 -7.34 3.66
C GLU A 183 6.26 -8.64 3.75
N SER A 184 6.98 -9.77 3.71
CA SER A 184 6.37 -11.09 3.72
C SER A 184 7.29 -12.12 4.37
N CYS A 185 7.01 -12.47 5.64
CA CYS A 185 7.75 -13.48 6.40
C CYS A 185 9.26 -13.20 6.43
N ASP A 186 9.64 -11.99 6.85
CA ASP A 186 11.04 -11.53 6.91
C ASP A 186 11.75 -11.41 5.55
N GLU A 187 10.99 -11.43 4.45
CA GLU A 187 11.46 -11.13 3.11
C GLU A 187 10.86 -9.81 2.61
N LEU A 188 11.69 -9.01 1.94
CA LEU A 188 11.23 -7.83 1.21
C LEU A 188 10.97 -8.24 -0.25
N LEU A 189 9.72 -8.15 -0.67
CA LEU A 189 9.29 -8.50 -2.03
C LEU A 189 8.90 -7.24 -2.79
N LEU A 190 9.34 -7.15 -4.04
CA LEU A 190 8.80 -6.21 -5.00
C LEU A 190 7.90 -6.97 -5.97
N VAL A 191 6.64 -6.58 -6.02
CA VAL A 191 5.64 -7.14 -6.92
C VAL A 191 5.37 -6.14 -8.02
N HIS A 192 5.71 -6.53 -9.25
CA HIS A 192 5.50 -5.74 -10.45
C HIS A 192 4.31 -6.31 -11.24
N MET A 193 3.27 -5.51 -11.37
CA MET A 193 2.06 -5.77 -12.13
C MET A 193 2.26 -5.34 -13.58
N ILE A 194 2.45 -6.31 -14.47
CA ILE A 194 2.55 -6.04 -15.91
C ILE A 194 1.13 -5.93 -16.46
N VAL A 195 0.82 -4.82 -17.13
CA VAL A 195 -0.50 -4.53 -17.70
C VAL A 195 -0.52 -4.64 -19.22
N TYR A 196 -1.70 -4.90 -19.79
CA TYR A 196 -1.89 -4.82 -21.25
C TYR A 196 -1.89 -3.34 -21.69
N PRO A 197 -1.08 -2.94 -22.70
CA PRO A 197 -0.91 -1.54 -23.10
C PRO A 197 -2.19 -0.78 -23.43
N HIS A 198 -3.22 -1.47 -23.93
CA HIS A 198 -4.45 -0.85 -24.41
C HIS A 198 -5.59 -0.84 -23.40
N SER A 199 -5.62 -1.78 -22.46
CA SER A 199 -6.71 -1.89 -21.48
C SER A 199 -6.29 -1.48 -20.07
N GLY A 200 -4.99 -1.37 -19.79
CA GLY A 200 -4.47 -1.17 -18.43
C GLY A 200 -4.72 -2.37 -17.51
N GLN A 201 -5.34 -3.44 -18.02
CA GLN A 201 -5.69 -4.60 -17.22
C GLN A 201 -4.43 -5.41 -16.90
N PRO A 202 -4.31 -5.96 -15.68
CA PRO A 202 -3.17 -6.79 -15.31
C PRO A 202 -3.08 -7.99 -16.25
N ALA A 203 -1.96 -8.15 -16.94
CA ALA A 203 -1.63 -9.29 -17.77
C ALA A 203 -1.04 -10.42 -16.92
N TYR A 204 0.02 -10.13 -16.17
CA TYR A 204 0.65 -11.07 -15.24
C TYR A 204 1.49 -10.30 -14.20
N PHE A 205 1.98 -11.01 -13.20
CA PHE A 205 2.82 -10.44 -12.16
C PHE A 205 4.23 -11.02 -12.21
N LYS A 206 5.22 -10.19 -11.91
CA LYS A 206 6.58 -10.61 -11.56
C LYS A 206 6.85 -10.27 -10.11
N ILE A 207 7.51 -11.19 -9.41
CA ILE A 207 7.81 -11.03 -7.99
C ILE A 207 9.31 -11.15 -7.85
N PHE A 208 9.94 -10.17 -7.22
CA PHE A 208 11.37 -10.16 -6.96
C PHE A 208 11.59 -10.16 -5.45
N LYS A 209 12.37 -11.11 -4.95
CA LYS A 209 12.88 -11.05 -3.59
C LYS A 209 14.11 -10.16 -3.57
N ILE A 210 14.07 -9.12 -2.74
CA ILE A 210 15.16 -8.18 -2.56
C ILE A 210 16.06 -8.70 -1.43
N LYS A 211 17.32 -8.93 -1.78
CA LYS A 211 18.39 -9.28 -0.85
C LYS A 211 19.07 -8.00 -0.41
N VAL A 212 18.59 -7.40 0.68
CA VAL A 212 18.97 -6.03 1.08
C VAL A 212 20.47 -5.90 1.35
N CYS A 213 21.08 -6.89 2.00
CA CYS A 213 22.49 -6.88 2.35
C CYS A 213 23.39 -7.09 1.12
N GLU A 214 23.02 -8.03 0.26
CA GLU A 214 23.73 -8.36 -0.98
C GLU A 214 23.49 -7.33 -2.08
N ARG A 215 22.42 -6.53 -1.95
CA ARG A 215 21.96 -5.52 -2.93
C ARG A 215 21.69 -6.14 -4.30
N GLU A 216 21.09 -7.33 -4.26
CA GLU A 216 20.70 -8.13 -5.40
C GLU A 216 19.22 -8.49 -5.32
N SER A 217 18.67 -9.03 -6.41
CA SER A 217 17.35 -9.64 -6.38
C SER A 217 17.26 -10.90 -7.21
N GLU A 218 16.29 -11.73 -6.83
CA GLU A 218 15.96 -12.94 -7.54
C GLU A 218 14.46 -12.95 -7.88
N GLU A 219 14.15 -13.28 -9.14
CA GLU A 219 12.76 -13.45 -9.56
C GLU A 219 12.20 -14.75 -8.96
N LEU A 220 11.10 -14.64 -8.23
CA LEU A 220 10.39 -15.75 -7.62
C LEU A 220 9.31 -16.28 -8.57
N ARG A 221 9.33 -17.60 -8.80
CA ARG A 221 8.24 -18.32 -9.49
C ARG A 221 7.16 -18.83 -8.53
N SER A 222 7.42 -18.74 -7.24
CA SER A 222 6.51 -19.17 -6.18
C SER A 222 6.84 -18.42 -4.90
N ILE A 223 5.81 -18.05 -4.15
CA ILE A 223 5.91 -17.54 -2.78
C ILE A 223 5.55 -18.62 -1.75
N GLY A 224 5.38 -19.87 -2.18
CA GLY A 224 5.10 -21.02 -1.30
C GLY A 224 3.72 -20.94 -0.65
N ASP A 225 3.67 -21.17 0.66
CA ASP A 225 2.42 -21.19 1.44
C ASP A 225 1.90 -19.78 1.79
N ARG A 226 2.27 -18.76 1.02
CA ARG A 226 1.92 -17.37 1.26
C ARG A 226 0.90 -16.86 0.27
N THR A 227 0.21 -15.81 0.66
CA THR A 227 -0.66 -15.01 -0.20
C THR A 227 -0.30 -13.54 -0.04
N ILE A 228 -0.39 -12.80 -1.13
CA ILE A 228 -0.21 -11.34 -1.14
C ILE A 228 -1.55 -10.68 -1.49
N PHE A 229 -1.86 -9.59 -0.80
CA PHE A 229 -3.04 -8.76 -1.07
C PHE A 229 -2.60 -7.38 -1.53
N LEU A 230 -3.12 -6.90 -2.67
CA LEU A 230 -2.73 -5.62 -3.30
C LEU A 230 -3.95 -4.74 -3.56
N SER A 231 -3.97 -3.53 -3.00
CA SER A 231 -4.97 -2.51 -3.32
C SER A 231 -4.31 -1.16 -3.61
N SER A 232 -5.07 -0.22 -4.14
CA SER A 232 -4.58 1.15 -4.40
C SER A 232 -4.09 1.86 -3.13
N LEU A 233 -4.59 1.46 -1.95
CA LEU A 233 -4.33 2.08 -0.66
C LEU A 233 -3.42 1.25 0.26
N GLY A 234 -2.86 0.15 -0.23
CA GLY A 234 -1.93 -0.64 0.57
C GLY A 234 -1.67 -2.02 0.02
N CYS A 235 -0.78 -2.72 0.70
CA CYS A 235 -0.49 -4.11 0.42
C CYS A 235 -0.11 -4.83 1.70
N MET A 236 -0.27 -6.15 1.70
CA MET A 236 0.17 -7.00 2.79
C MET A 236 0.42 -8.42 2.31
N SER A 237 1.06 -9.22 3.15
CA SER A 237 1.21 -10.64 2.93
C SER A 237 0.80 -11.41 4.19
N THR A 238 0.29 -12.62 3.98
CA THR A 238 -0.05 -13.55 5.05
C THR A 238 0.43 -14.96 4.74
N LEU A 239 0.75 -15.72 5.78
CA LEU A 239 1.01 -17.14 5.69
C LEU A 239 -0.33 -17.89 5.75
N CYS A 240 -0.57 -18.78 4.78
CA CYS A 240 -1.77 -19.60 4.76
C CYS A 240 -1.67 -20.71 5.81
N ALA A 241 -2.18 -20.44 7.02
CA ALA A 241 -2.31 -21.45 8.07
C ALA A 241 -3.62 -22.25 7.91
N GLY A 242 -3.53 -23.58 7.91
CA GLY A 242 -4.69 -24.50 8.01
C GLY A 242 -5.84 -24.21 7.02
N ASN A 243 -7.08 -24.23 7.53
CA ASN A 243 -8.33 -23.96 6.80
C ASN A 243 -8.60 -22.45 6.59
N SER A 244 -7.57 -21.65 6.26
CA SER A 244 -7.76 -20.21 6.03
C SER A 244 -8.71 -19.91 4.86
N GLY A 245 -8.97 -20.88 3.97
CA GLY A 245 -9.74 -20.70 2.74
C GLY A 245 -9.10 -19.73 1.73
N VAL A 246 -7.94 -19.16 2.06
CA VAL A 246 -7.14 -18.31 1.19
C VAL A 246 -6.26 -19.20 0.32
N LYS A 247 -6.20 -18.90 -0.98
CA LYS A 247 -5.40 -19.66 -1.93
C LYS A 247 -3.90 -19.39 -1.72
N LYS A 248 -3.14 -20.45 -1.44
CA LYS A 248 -1.66 -20.40 -1.38
C LYS A 248 -1.05 -20.02 -2.73
N ASN A 249 0.16 -19.47 -2.70
CA ASN A 249 0.93 -19.08 -3.88
C ASN A 249 0.11 -18.21 -4.86
N SER A 250 -0.61 -17.23 -4.32
CA SER A 250 -1.51 -16.39 -5.09
C SER A 250 -1.45 -14.92 -4.68
N ILE A 251 -1.96 -14.07 -5.57
CA ILE A 251 -2.12 -12.63 -5.35
C ILE A 251 -3.60 -12.30 -5.44
N TYR A 252 -4.14 -11.73 -4.38
CA TYR A 252 -5.46 -11.11 -4.37
C TYR A 252 -5.30 -9.63 -4.66
N TYR A 253 -6.04 -9.08 -5.62
CA TYR A 253 -5.90 -7.67 -5.98
C TYR A 253 -7.22 -7.01 -6.36
N THR A 254 -7.26 -5.70 -6.21
CA THR A 254 -8.40 -4.84 -6.57
C THR A 254 -7.91 -3.71 -7.46
N MET A 255 -8.67 -3.35 -8.50
CA MET A 255 -8.32 -2.27 -9.42
C MET A 255 -9.10 -1.00 -9.06
N ILE A 256 -8.46 0.18 -9.14
CA ILE A 256 -9.09 1.45 -8.73
C ILE A 256 -10.32 1.80 -9.60
N HIS A 257 -10.32 1.38 -10.86
CA HIS A 257 -11.41 1.60 -11.80
C HIS A 257 -12.52 0.54 -11.68
N GLU A 258 -12.26 -0.55 -10.97
CA GLU A 258 -13.18 -1.67 -10.77
C GLU A 258 -13.33 -2.01 -9.29
N ASN A 259 -13.45 -0.96 -8.46
CA ASN A 259 -13.45 -0.95 -6.98
C ASN A 259 -14.43 -1.92 -6.28
N ARG A 260 -15.14 -2.76 -7.00
CA ARG A 260 -16.11 -3.72 -6.48
C ARG A 260 -15.65 -5.17 -6.59
N ASN A 261 -14.66 -5.45 -7.44
CA ASN A 261 -14.21 -6.80 -7.74
C ASN A 261 -12.92 -7.12 -7.02
N VAL A 262 -12.80 -8.37 -6.60
CA VAL A 262 -11.55 -8.94 -6.08
C VAL A 262 -11.08 -9.99 -7.06
N TYR A 263 -9.85 -9.87 -7.53
CA TYR A 263 -9.23 -10.81 -8.44
C TYR A 263 -8.27 -11.71 -7.69
N VAL A 264 -8.23 -12.99 -8.02
CA VAL A 264 -7.28 -13.96 -7.49
C VAL A 264 -6.41 -14.44 -8.63
N TYR A 265 -5.12 -14.14 -8.58
CA TYR A 265 -4.12 -14.56 -9.54
C TYR A 265 -3.28 -15.70 -8.96
N ASP A 266 -3.25 -16.85 -9.63
CA ASP A 266 -2.35 -17.95 -9.29
C ASP A 266 -0.97 -17.72 -9.89
N ILE A 267 0.07 -17.74 -9.08
CA ILE A 267 1.43 -17.43 -9.55
C ILE A 267 1.99 -18.55 -10.45
N LYS A 268 1.61 -19.80 -10.20
CA LYS A 268 2.18 -20.98 -10.87
C LYS A 268 1.64 -21.14 -12.29
N ASP A 269 0.32 -21.08 -12.46
CA ASP A 269 -0.33 -21.29 -13.76
C ASP A 269 -0.81 -19.98 -14.43
N ARG A 270 -0.69 -18.84 -13.73
CA ARG A 270 -1.10 -17.50 -14.19
C ARG A 270 -2.61 -17.36 -14.44
N SER A 271 -3.41 -18.28 -13.91
CA SER A 271 -4.87 -18.19 -13.96
C SER A 271 -5.40 -17.04 -13.12
N LYS A 272 -6.56 -16.50 -13.54
CA LYS A 272 -7.26 -15.42 -12.84
C LYS A 272 -8.68 -15.86 -12.54
N ILE A 273 -9.09 -15.68 -11.29
CA ILE A 273 -10.46 -15.90 -10.84
C ILE A 273 -11.02 -14.55 -10.39
N LEU A 274 -12.23 -14.23 -10.84
CA LEU A 274 -12.96 -13.06 -10.40
C LEU A 274 -13.90 -13.44 -9.26
N ILE A 275 -13.76 -12.77 -8.13
CA ILE A 275 -14.70 -12.79 -7.01
C ILE A 275 -15.50 -11.49 -7.07
N LYS A 276 -16.81 -11.59 -6.92
CA LYS A 276 -17.74 -10.46 -6.83
C LYS A 276 -18.33 -10.41 -5.41
N PRO A 277 -17.67 -9.73 -4.45
CA PRO A 277 -18.15 -9.68 -3.08
C PRO A 277 -19.53 -9.01 -2.90
N CYS A 278 -19.98 -8.19 -3.85
CA CYS A 278 -21.26 -7.49 -3.77
C CYS A 278 -21.92 -7.31 -5.15
N ASP A 279 -23.20 -7.67 -5.27
CA ASP A 279 -24.02 -7.55 -6.51
C ASP A 279 -24.81 -6.23 -6.61
N THR A 280 -24.58 -5.26 -5.71
CA THR A 280 -25.38 -4.03 -5.73
C THR A 280 -25.10 -3.19 -6.98
N LYS A 281 -26.13 -3.04 -7.83
CA LYS A 281 -26.22 -2.05 -8.92
C LYS A 281 -26.27 -0.63 -8.32
N GLY A 282 -25.12 -0.08 -7.94
CA GLY A 282 -24.98 1.33 -7.56
C GLY A 282 -24.25 2.10 -8.64
N THR A 283 -24.69 3.32 -8.94
CA THR A 283 -24.09 4.28 -9.87
C THR A 283 -22.67 4.70 -9.49
N ASP A 284 -21.93 5.21 -10.48
CA ASP A 284 -20.58 5.77 -10.37
C ASP A 284 -20.47 6.72 -9.17
N MET A 285 -19.51 6.47 -8.27
CA MET A 285 -19.18 7.40 -7.18
C MET A 285 -17.71 7.27 -6.76
N PRO A 286 -17.10 8.37 -6.27
CA PRO A 286 -15.66 8.58 -6.17
C PRO A 286 -14.92 7.63 -5.18
N PRO A 287 -13.58 7.58 -5.19
CA PRO A 287 -12.75 6.46 -4.69
C PRO A 287 -12.71 6.19 -3.17
N LEU A 288 -13.55 6.86 -2.36
CA LEU A 288 -13.71 6.57 -0.92
C LEU A 288 -14.30 5.17 -0.64
N ARG A 289 -14.80 4.48 -1.67
CA ARG A 289 -15.33 3.12 -1.60
C ARG A 289 -14.35 2.14 -2.24
N SER A 290 -13.17 1.99 -1.66
CA SER A 290 -12.19 0.97 -2.07
C SER A 290 -12.19 -0.20 -1.09
N TRP A 291 -11.95 -1.40 -1.63
CA TRP A 291 -11.70 -2.56 -0.80
C TRP A 291 -10.32 -2.42 -0.14
N ILE A 292 -10.30 -2.64 1.16
CA ILE A 292 -9.05 -2.81 1.90
C ILE A 292 -8.97 -4.30 2.22
N MET A 293 -7.86 -4.89 1.84
CA MET A 293 -7.57 -6.27 2.15
C MET A 293 -6.65 -6.27 3.37
N LEU A 294 -7.13 -6.95 4.42
CA LEU A 294 -6.55 -7.07 5.75
C LEU A 294 -6.36 -8.54 6.10
#